data_AF-A0A960BUX7-F1
#
_entry.id   AF-A0A960BUX7-F1
#
_cell.length_a   1.000
_cell.length_b   1.000
_cell.length_c   1.000
_cell.angle_alpha   90.00
_cell.angle_beta   90.00
_cell.angle_gamma   90.00
#
_symmetry.space_group_name_H-M   'P 1'
#
loop_
_entity.id
_entity.type
_entity.pdbx_description
1 polymer ?
#
loop_
_entity_poly.entity_id
_entity_poly.type
_entity_poly.pdbx_seq_one_letter_code
_entity_poly.pdbx_strand_id
1 'polypeptide(L)'
;MRIGVVTFPGTLDDIDASRAVRYAGGEAVALWHADHDLKGVDAVVLPGGFSYGDYLRCGAIARFAPVMQEITDAAERGMPVLGICNGFQILCEAHLLPGALVRNQSL
;
A
#
# COMPACT_ATOMS: atom_id res chain seq x y z
N MET A 1 -15.19 -9.83 5.31
CA MET A 1 -14.45 -9.03 4.32
C MET A 1 -12.99 -9.39 4.40
N ARG A 2 -12.37 -9.71 3.27
CA ARG A 2 -10.97 -10.09 3.15
C ARG A 2 -10.20 -8.84 2.74
N ILE A 3 -9.26 -8.40 3.56
CA ILE A 3 -8.50 -7.17 3.33
C ILE A 3 -7.04 -7.52 3.12
N GLY A 4 -6.54 -7.21 1.93
CA GLY A 4 -5.14 -7.39 1.57
C GLY A 4 -4.27 -6.36 2.31
N VAL A 5 -3.19 -6.81 2.95
CA VAL A 5 -2.19 -5.93 3.55
C VAL A 5 -0.88 -6.15 2.83
N VAL A 6 -0.37 -5.11 2.17
CA VAL A 6 0.81 -5.22 1.32
C VAL A 6 2.09 -5.05 2.12
N THR A 7 3.05 -5.95 1.91
CA THR A 7 4.41 -5.84 2.43
C THR A 7 5.39 -5.60 1.28
N PHE A 8 6.03 -4.43 1.28
CA PHE A 8 7.22 -4.10 0.49
C PHE A 8 8.50 -4.28 1.32
N PRO A 9 9.69 -4.42 0.71
CA PRO A 9 10.94 -4.31 1.42
C PRO A 9 11.00 -2.94 2.11
N GLY A 10 11.22 -2.88 3.42
CA GLY A 10 11.21 -1.63 4.20
C GLY A 10 9.83 -1.16 4.71
N THR A 11 8.78 -1.95 4.50
CA THR A 11 7.51 -1.76 5.23
C THR A 11 7.72 -2.05 6.72
N LEU A 12 7.10 -1.27 7.60
CA LEU A 12 7.27 -1.41 9.05
C LEU A 12 5.96 -1.71 9.78
N ASP A 13 4.84 -1.20 9.25
CA ASP A 13 3.56 -1.18 9.97
C ASP A 13 2.54 -2.20 9.42
N ASP A 14 2.97 -3.17 8.60
CA ASP A 14 2.10 -4.19 8.00
C ASP A 14 1.48 -5.13 9.05
N ILE A 15 2.21 -5.46 10.10
CA ILE A 15 1.70 -6.25 11.23
C ILE A 15 0.60 -5.49 11.98
N ASP A 16 0.79 -4.19 12.20
CA ASP A 16 -0.17 -3.34 12.89
C ASP A 16 -1.42 -3.10 12.03
N ALA A 17 -1.25 -2.87 10.72
CA ALA A 17 -2.36 -2.81 9.76
C ALA A 17 -3.15 -4.13 9.74
N SER A 18 -2.47 -5.28 9.71
CA SER A 18 -3.11 -6.60 9.78
C SER A 18 -3.85 -6.82 11.10
N ARG A 19 -3.32 -6.32 12.22
CA ARG A 19 -4.00 -6.37 13.53
C ARG A 19 -5.24 -5.49 13.54
N ALA A 20 -5.17 -4.28 12.98
CA ALA A 20 -6.31 -3.37 12.87
C ALA A 20 -7.45 -3.99 12.04
N VAL A 21 -7.13 -4.63 10.91
CA VAL A 21 -8.12 -5.38 10.10
C VAL A 21 -8.85 -6.43 10.95
N ARG A 22 -8.10 -7.23 11.72
CA ARG A 22 -8.70 -8.26 12.60
C ARG A 22 -9.57 -7.64 13.69
N TYR A 23 -9.14 -6.55 14.31
CA TYR A 23 -9.95 -5.85 15.32
C TYR A 23 -11.23 -5.22 14.75
N ALA A 24 -11.22 -4.84 13.48
CA ALA A 24 -12.41 -4.38 12.77
C ALA A 24 -13.34 -5.53 12.32
N GLY A 25 -13.02 -6.79 12.62
CA GLY A 25 -13.81 -7.97 12.23
C GLY A 25 -13.54 -8.49 10.82
N GLY A 26 -12.47 -8.03 10.15
CA GLY A 26 -12.05 -8.51 8.84
C GLY A 26 -11.04 -9.66 8.89
N GLU A 27 -10.86 -10.33 7.76
CA GLU A 27 -9.78 -11.30 7.52
C GLU A 27 -8.59 -10.56 6.89
N ALA A 28 -7.45 -10.50 7.59
CA ALA A 28 -6.23 -9.92 7.06
C ALA A 28 -5.51 -10.94 6.16
N VAL A 29 -5.27 -10.57 4.90
CA VAL A 29 -4.58 -11.39 3.90
C VAL A 29 -3.26 -10.75 3.55
N ALA A 30 -2.14 -11.43 3.78
CA ALA A 30 -0.83 -10.90 3.43
C ALA A 30 -0.61 -10.91 1.90
N LEU A 31 -0.24 -9.76 1.35
CA LEU A 31 0.12 -9.59 -0.06
C LEU A 31 1.60 -9.20 -0.16
N TRP A 32 2.37 -9.98 -0.92
CA TRP A 32 3.79 -9.70 -1.12
C TRP A 32 3.98 -8.81 -2.34
N HIS A 33 4.84 -7.80 -2.25
CA HIS A 33 4.99 -6.81 -3.32
C HIS A 33 5.36 -7.39 -4.70
N ALA A 34 6.06 -8.54 -4.72
CA ALA A 34 6.53 -9.18 -5.94
C ALA A 34 5.51 -10.14 -6.57
N ASP A 35 4.37 -10.37 -5.94
CA ASP A 35 3.33 -11.26 -6.44
C ASP A 35 2.32 -10.50 -7.33
N HIS A 36 1.80 -11.18 -8.35
CA HIS A 36 0.70 -10.71 -9.21
C HIS A 36 -0.68 -11.19 -8.73
N ASP A 37 -0.78 -11.68 -7.50
CA ASP A 37 -2.03 -12.24 -6.97
C ASP A 37 -2.54 -11.44 -5.77
N LEU A 38 -3.71 -10.82 -5.92
CA LEU A 38 -4.43 -10.16 -4.84
C LEU A 38 -5.19 -11.14 -3.94
N LYS A 39 -5.13 -12.44 -4.24
CA LYS A 39 -5.68 -13.53 -3.43
C LYS A 39 -7.19 -13.39 -3.19
N GLY A 40 -7.92 -12.73 -4.09
CA GLY A 40 -9.37 -12.51 -3.98
C GLY A 40 -9.79 -11.68 -2.76
N VAL A 41 -9.03 -10.63 -2.43
CA VAL A 41 -9.40 -9.66 -1.39
C VAL A 41 -10.46 -8.67 -1.89
N ASP A 42 -11.26 -8.17 -0.96
CA ASP A 42 -12.34 -7.20 -1.20
C ASP A 42 -11.82 -5.74 -1.18
N ALA A 43 -10.70 -5.50 -0.49
CA ALA A 43 -10.05 -4.19 -0.34
C ALA A 43 -8.56 -4.36 -0.03
N VAL A 44 -7.77 -3.29 -0.20
CA VAL A 44 -6.32 -3.30 0.06
C VAL A 44 -5.89 -2.18 1.00
N VAL A 45 -4.93 -2.47 1.86
CA VAL A 45 -4.19 -1.51 2.69
C VAL A 45 -2.73 -1.49 2.25
N LEU A 46 -2.22 -0.28 1.96
CA LEU A 46 -0.80 0.01 1.83
C LEU A 46 -0.32 0.61 3.17
N PRO A 47 0.47 -0.14 3.97
CA PRO A 47 0.90 0.31 5.30
C PRO A 47 1.96 1.41 5.27
N GLY A 48 2.28 1.92 6.47
CA GLY A 48 3.40 2.83 6.69
C GLY A 48 4.76 2.12 6.72
N GLY A 49 5.82 2.92 6.66
CA GLY A 49 7.20 2.47 6.66
C GLY A 49 8.08 3.32 5.75
N PHE A 50 9.09 2.70 5.17
CA PHE A 50 10.04 3.30 4.23
C PHE A 50 10.24 2.32 3.07
N SER A 51 9.22 2.13 2.23
CA SER A 51 9.29 1.17 1.13
C SER A 51 10.52 1.43 0.25
N TYR A 52 11.31 0.37 0.02
CA TYR A 52 12.62 0.45 -0.61
C TYR A 52 13.51 1.54 0.00
N GLY A 53 13.49 1.69 1.33
CA GLY A 53 14.28 2.66 2.08
C GLY A 53 14.04 4.13 1.69
N ASP A 54 12.97 4.43 0.94
CA ASP A 54 12.74 5.71 0.28
C ASP A 54 13.95 6.22 -0.54
N TYR A 55 14.78 5.30 -1.07
CA TYR A 55 16.11 5.59 -1.63
C TYR A 55 16.14 6.66 -2.73
N LEU A 56 15.14 6.66 -3.63
CA LEU A 56 15.01 7.68 -4.69
C LEU A 56 14.14 8.85 -4.23
N ARG A 57 12.90 8.52 -3.84
CA ARG A 57 11.87 9.37 -3.26
C ARG A 57 10.88 8.44 -2.58
N CYS A 58 10.18 8.93 -1.57
CA CYS A 58 9.24 8.11 -0.82
C CYS A 58 8.18 7.46 -1.71
N GLY A 59 8.05 6.14 -1.61
CA GLY A 59 7.10 5.33 -2.40
C GLY A 59 7.37 5.24 -3.92
N ALA A 60 8.35 5.98 -4.46
CA ALA A 60 8.54 6.10 -5.91
C ALA A 60 9.02 4.80 -6.58
N ILE A 61 9.74 3.95 -5.84
CA ILE A 61 10.15 2.62 -6.33
C ILE A 61 9.00 1.63 -6.20
N ALA A 62 8.25 1.70 -5.10
CA ALA A 62 7.17 0.75 -4.78
C ALA A 62 6.03 0.76 -5.80
N ARG A 63 5.76 1.89 -6.47
CA ARG A 63 4.71 1.96 -7.51
C ARG A 63 4.93 0.99 -8.68
N PHE A 64 6.17 0.54 -8.91
CA PHE A 64 6.52 -0.37 -10.00
C PHE A 64 6.47 -1.85 -9.57
N ALA A 65 6.10 -2.14 -8.33
CA ALA A 65 6.03 -3.51 -7.85
C ALA A 65 4.88 -4.27 -8.54
N PRO A 66 5.05 -5.57 -8.85
CA PRO A 66 4.00 -6.43 -9.42
C PRO A 66 2.62 -6.26 -8.78
N VAL A 67 2.55 -6.30 -7.44
CA VAL A 67 1.26 -6.16 -6.74
C VAL A 67 0.59 -4.81 -7.00
N MET A 68 1.36 -3.75 -7.23
CA MET A 68 0.82 -2.41 -7.48
C MET A 68 0.17 -2.30 -8.85
N GLN A 69 0.61 -3.08 -9.84
CA GLN A 69 -0.07 -3.18 -11.12
C GLN A 69 -1.49 -3.73 -10.91
N GLU A 70 -1.60 -4.84 -10.19
CA GLU A 70 -2.90 -5.47 -9.91
C GLU A 70 -3.80 -4.58 -9.05
N ILE A 71 -3.24 -3.88 -8.06
CA ILE A 71 -3.96 -2.92 -7.21
C ILE A 71 -4.49 -1.75 -8.04
N THR A 72 -3.69 -1.22 -8.96
CA THR A 72 -4.10 -0.10 -9.82
C THR A 72 -5.28 -0.50 -10.68
N ASP A 73 -5.16 -1.62 -11.39
CA ASP A 73 -6.23 -2.17 -12.23
C ASP A 73 -7.51 -2.44 -11.42
N ALA A 74 -7.38 -2.98 -10.21
CA ALA A 74 -8.52 -3.25 -9.34
C ALA A 74 -9.15 -1.98 -8.76
N ALA A 75 -8.36 -0.97 -8.41
CA ALA A 75 -8.83 0.32 -7.92
C ALA A 75 -9.63 1.07 -9.01
N GLU A 76 -9.20 1.01 -10.27
CA GLU A 76 -9.94 1.57 -11.41
C GLU A 76 -11.31 0.90 -11.60
N ARG A 77 -11.46 -0.37 -11.18
CA ARG A 77 -12.73 -1.10 -11.15
C ARG A 77 -13.55 -0.85 -9.88
N GLY A 78 -13.10 0.03 -8.99
CA GLY A 78 -13.79 0.42 -7.77
C GLY A 78 -13.41 -0.35 -6.52
N MET A 79 -12.32 -1.13 -6.53
CA MET A 79 -11.79 -1.75 -5.31
C MET A 79 -11.31 -0.67 -4.33
N PRO A 80 -11.76 -0.66 -3.07
CA PRO A 80 -11.26 0.28 -2.06
C PRO A 80 -9.77 0.04 -1.75
N VAL A 81 -8.99 1.12 -1.75
CA VAL A 81 -7.57 1.11 -1.37
C VAL A 81 -7.31 2.18 -0.31
N LEU A 82 -6.71 1.78 0.82
CA LEU A 82 -6.31 2.67 1.90
C LEU A 82 -4.78 2.79 1.95
N GLY A 83 -4.23 3.98 1.74
CA GLY A 83 -2.81 4.27 1.92
C GLY A 83 -2.54 5.02 3.22
N ILE A 84 -1.64 4.52 4.06
CA ILE A 84 -1.28 5.12 5.36
C ILE A 84 0.17 5.59 5.33
N CYS A 85 0.45 6.86 5.62
CA CYS A 85 1.81 7.42 5.65
C CYS A 85 2.57 7.14 4.33
N ASN A 86 3.53 6.21 4.32
CA ASN A 86 4.23 5.76 3.11
C ASN A 86 3.28 5.14 2.08
N GLY A 87 2.23 4.43 2.51
CA GLY A 87 1.18 3.96 1.62
C GLY A 87 0.46 5.08 0.88
N PHE A 88 0.20 6.23 1.51
CA PHE A 88 -0.39 7.39 0.84
C PHE A 88 0.57 7.98 -0.21
N GLN A 89 1.87 8.04 0.13
CA GLN A 89 2.92 8.46 -0.81
C GLN A 89 2.96 7.56 -2.04
N ILE A 90 2.90 6.23 -1.84
CA ILE A 90 2.84 5.26 -2.93
C ILE A 90 1.62 5.48 -3.83
N LEU A 91 0.43 5.78 -3.27
CA LEU A 91 -0.78 6.05 -4.07
C LEU A 91 -0.65 7.30 -4.94
N CYS A 92 -0.04 8.37 -4.43
CA CYS A 92 0.25 9.56 -5.25
C CYS A 92 1.27 9.25 -6.35
N GLU A 93 2.33 8.50 -6.02
CA GLU A 93 3.35 8.08 -6.98
C GLU A 93 2.80 7.16 -8.07
N ALA A 94 1.84 6.29 -7.72
CA ALA A 94 1.12 5.41 -8.65
C ALA A 94 0.00 6.14 -9.42
N HIS A 95 -0.22 7.44 -9.16
CA HIS A 95 -1.26 8.27 -9.79
C HIS A 95 -2.71 7.81 -9.50
N LEU A 96 -2.91 6.98 -8.47
CA LEU A 96 -4.22 6.65 -7.93
C LEU A 96 -4.81 7.80 -7.10
N LEU A 97 -3.96 8.70 -6.61
CA LEU A 97 -4.34 9.96 -5.99
C LEU A 97 -3.67 11.14 -6.69
N PRO A 98 -4.33 12.30 -6.77
CA PRO A 98 -3.74 13.49 -7.37
C PRO A 98 -2.62 14.06 -6.49
N GLY A 99 -1.68 14.76 -7.11
CA GLY A 99 -0.62 15.51 -6.43
C GLY A 99 0.62 14.67 -6.10
N ALA A 100 1.52 15.27 -5.32
CA ALA A 100 2.76 14.65 -4.85
C ALA A 100 3.11 15.20 -3.46
N LEU A 101 3.79 14.39 -2.65
CA LEU A 101 4.27 14.83 -1.34
C LEU A 101 5.69 15.41 -1.44
N VAL A 102 5.89 16.51 -0.74
CA VAL A 102 7.17 17.20 -0.65
C VAL A 102 7.71 17.11 0.77
N ARG A 103 9.01 17.34 0.94
CA ARG A 103 9.61 17.41 2.27
C ARG A 103 9.01 18.57 3.06
N ASN A 104 8.78 18.34 4.36
CA ASN A 104 8.39 19.41 5.28
C ASN A 104 9.46 20.51 5.28
N GLN A 105 9.03 21.77 5.34
CA GLN A 105 9.96 22.91 5.37
C GLN A 105 10.68 23.04 6.72
N SER A 106 10.07 22.54 7.80
CA SER A 106 10.59 22.48 9.16
C SER A 106 10.07 21.23 9.88
N LEU A 107 10.60 20.95 11.05
CA LEU A 107 10.11 19.92 11.98
C LEU A 107 8.93 20.45 12.80
#